data_AF-A0A7V1CMZ4-F1
#
_entry.id   AF-A0A7V1CMZ4-F1
#
_cell.length_a   1.000
_cell.length_b   1.000
_cell.length_c   1.000
_cell.angle_alpha   90.00
_cell.angle_beta   90.00
_cell.angle_gamma   90.00
#
_symmetry.space_group_name_H-M   'P 1'
#
loop_
_entity.id
_entity.type
_entity.pdbx_description
1 polymer ?
#
loop_
_entity_poly.entity_id
_entity_poly.type
_entity_poly.pdbx_seq_one_letter_code
_entity_poly.pdbx_strand_id
1 'polypeptide(L)'
;MVSSDHLMPGEQGRIDAVVKTKGKKGRIRKTVAVFSNDPDRQTVTLSLVMNVIDPYHTQKFGAKAIFSSPCAECHVDRGKGKTGAALFNADCLICHRTGKPGKPFSDLKGMTQDDIRSATMSGIPGTIMPGFSWKEGGPLTSDDIDSIVRYIKRR
;
A
#
# COMPACT_ATOMS: atom_id res chain seq x y z
N MET A 1 -15.56 -19.22 -7.05
CA MET A 1 -16.95 -19.36 -7.52
C MET A 1 -17.42 -20.76 -7.11
N VAL A 2 -18.70 -20.94 -6.77
CA VAL A 2 -19.24 -22.27 -6.47
C VAL A 2 -19.60 -22.94 -7.79
N SER A 3 -19.43 -24.26 -7.89
CA SER A 3 -19.70 -25.02 -9.12
C SER A 3 -21.19 -25.13 -9.47
N SER A 4 -22.07 -25.00 -8.47
CA SER A 4 -23.53 -24.95 -8.61
C SER A 4 -24.14 -24.21 -7.41
N ASP A 5 -25.23 -23.48 -7.60
CA ASP A 5 -26.04 -22.87 -6.55
C ASP A 5 -27.15 -23.79 -6.01
N HIS A 6 -27.37 -24.93 -6.67
CA HIS A 6 -28.30 -25.98 -6.26
C HIS A 6 -27.62 -27.35 -6.28
N LEU A 7 -27.79 -28.12 -5.20
CA LEU A 7 -27.26 -29.47 -5.04
C LEU A 7 -28.41 -30.39 -4.61
N MET A 8 -28.57 -31.52 -5.29
CA MET A 8 -29.50 -32.55 -4.87
C MET A 8 -29.01 -33.24 -3.58
N PRO A 9 -29.89 -33.91 -2.83
CA PRO A 9 -29.48 -34.72 -1.68
C PRO A 9 -28.40 -35.74 -2.07
N GLY A 10 -27.25 -35.69 -1.38
CA GLY A 10 -26.09 -36.56 -1.64
C GLY A 10 -25.17 -36.10 -2.76
N GLU A 11 -25.52 -35.03 -3.49
CA GLU A 11 -24.67 -34.43 -4.52
C GLU A 11 -23.54 -33.61 -3.90
N GLN A 12 -22.40 -33.54 -4.59
CA GLN A 12 -21.23 -32.77 -4.15
C GLN A 12 -21.00 -31.58 -5.07
N GLY A 13 -20.73 -30.42 -4.46
CA GLY A 13 -20.28 -29.21 -5.15
C GLY A 13 -18.81 -28.90 -4.87
N ARG A 14 -18.23 -28.03 -5.69
CA ARG A 14 -16.88 -27.49 -5.53
C ARG A 14 -16.93 -25.98 -5.31
N ILE A 15 -16.09 -25.48 -4.40
CA ILE A 15 -15.90 -24.06 -4.17
C ILE A 15 -14.46 -23.69 -4.52
N ASP A 16 -14.27 -22.94 -5.60
CA ASP A 16 -12.96 -22.39 -5.93
C ASP A 16 -12.76 -21.02 -5.26
N ALA A 17 -11.71 -20.91 -4.46
CA ALA A 17 -11.32 -19.67 -3.79
C ALA A 17 -9.92 -19.23 -4.23
N VAL A 18 -9.80 -17.99 -4.68
CA VAL A 18 -8.52 -17.39 -5.09
C VAL A 18 -8.13 -16.31 -4.09
N VAL A 19 -6.94 -16.42 -3.51
CA VAL A 19 -6.41 -15.41 -2.60
C VAL A 19 -5.33 -14.60 -3.30
N LYS A 20 -5.61 -13.32 -3.57
CA LYS A 20 -4.59 -12.37 -4.04
C LYS A 20 -3.59 -12.12 -2.90
N THR A 21 -2.34 -12.52 -3.09
CA THR A 21 -1.25 -12.37 -2.12
C THR A 21 -0.41 -11.11 -2.31
N LYS A 22 -0.54 -10.43 -3.47
CA LYS A 22 0.15 -9.15 -3.76
C LYS A 22 -0.06 -8.14 -2.64
N GLY A 23 1.04 -7.57 -2.14
CA GLY A 23 1.05 -6.57 -1.06
C GLY A 23 0.77 -7.14 0.34
N LYS A 24 0.79 -8.47 0.51
CA LYS A 24 0.59 -9.12 1.81
C LYS A 24 1.82 -9.92 2.22
N LYS A 25 1.97 -10.15 3.52
CA LYS A 25 3.06 -10.93 4.10
C LYS A 25 2.68 -11.57 5.43
N GLY A 26 3.40 -12.61 5.81
CA GLY A 26 3.20 -13.34 7.06
C GLY A 26 1.95 -14.22 7.05
N ARG A 27 1.51 -14.63 8.24
CA ARG A 27 0.35 -15.51 8.40
C ARG A 27 -0.94 -14.76 8.08
N ILE A 28 -1.69 -15.26 7.12
CA ILE A 28 -2.98 -14.71 6.70
C ILE A 28 -4.06 -15.75 6.90
N ARG A 29 -5.18 -15.31 7.46
CA ARG A 29 -6.43 -16.08 7.53
C ARG A 29 -7.50 -15.40 6.69
N LYS A 30 -8.13 -16.16 5.80
CA LYS A 30 -9.32 -15.77 5.05
C LYS A 30 -10.41 -16.79 5.29
N THR A 31 -11.65 -16.35 5.16
CA THR A 31 -12.81 -17.20 5.41
C THR A 31 -13.79 -17.10 4.26
N VAL A 32 -14.42 -18.23 3.95
CA VAL A 32 -15.56 -18.31 3.04
C VAL A 32 -16.74 -18.78 3.89
N ALA A 33 -17.77 -17.95 3.99
CA ALA A 33 -19.02 -18.34 4.61
C ALA A 33 -19.89 -19.02 3.54
N VAL A 34 -20.34 -20.23 3.84
CA VAL A 34 -21.27 -21.01 3.02
C VAL A 34 -22.60 -21.00 3.72
N PHE A 35 -23.63 -20.49 3.04
CA PHE A 35 -25.00 -20.49 3.52
C PHE A 35 -25.77 -21.58 2.77
N SER A 36 -26.53 -22.40 3.48
CA SER A 36 -27.33 -23.49 2.91
C SER A 36 -28.68 -23.62 3.61
N ASN A 37 -29.57 -24.39 3.00
CA ASN A 37 -30.85 -24.80 3.58
C ASN A 37 -30.75 -26.07 4.45
N ASP A 38 -29.55 -26.49 4.83
CA ASP A 38 -29.33 -27.57 5.79
C ASP A 38 -29.93 -27.14 7.16
N PRO A 39 -30.92 -27.86 7.71
CA PRO A 39 -31.59 -27.45 8.94
C PRO A 39 -30.66 -27.42 10.16
N ASP A 40 -29.61 -28.23 10.16
CA ASP A 40 -28.67 -28.39 11.27
C ASP A 40 -27.43 -27.49 11.11
N ARG A 41 -27.00 -27.24 9.86
CA ARG A 41 -25.78 -26.48 9.54
C ARG A 41 -25.99 -25.44 8.45
N GLN A 42 -26.93 -24.54 8.68
CA GLN A 42 -27.30 -23.44 7.78
C GLN A 42 -26.12 -22.52 7.39
N THR A 43 -25.09 -22.42 8.23
CA THR A 43 -23.90 -21.64 7.94
C THR A 43 -22.63 -22.39 8.32
N VAL A 44 -21.76 -22.61 7.33
CA VAL A 44 -20.45 -23.22 7.52
C VAL A 44 -19.37 -22.23 7.13
N THR A 45 -18.38 -22.03 8.01
CA THR A 45 -17.22 -21.15 7.72
C THR A 45 -15.99 -21.97 7.37
N LEU A 46 -15.58 -21.91 6.11
CA LEU A 46 -14.33 -22.51 5.64
C LEU A 46 -13.17 -21.53 5.87
N SER A 47 -12.07 -22.02 6.45
CA SER A 47 -10.90 -21.19 6.78
C SER A 47 -9.73 -21.53 5.87
N LEU A 48 -9.20 -20.51 5.17
CA LEU A 48 -7.95 -20.59 4.43
C LEU A 48 -6.86 -19.93 5.27
N VAL A 49 -5.90 -20.73 5.74
CA VAL A 49 -4.73 -20.26 6.49
C VAL A 49 -3.49 -20.50 5.65
N MET A 50 -2.68 -19.46 5.47
CA MET A 50 -1.44 -19.52 4.68
C MET A 50 -0.39 -18.59 5.28
N ASN A 51 0.88 -18.88 5.01
CA ASN A 51 1.96 -17.95 5.27
C ASN A 51 2.43 -17.34 3.95
N VAL A 52 2.23 -16.04 3.75
CA VAL A 52 2.66 -15.34 2.54
C VAL A 52 4.09 -14.87 2.72
N ILE A 53 4.98 -15.37 1.86
CA ILE A 53 6.38 -14.96 1.83
C ILE A 53 6.50 -13.70 0.99
N ASP A 54 7.12 -12.67 1.56
CA ASP A 54 7.42 -11.41 0.88
C ASP A 54 8.87 -11.42 0.43
N PRO A 55 9.13 -11.63 -0.87
CA PRO A 55 10.50 -11.73 -1.38
C PRO A 55 11.20 -10.37 -1.42
N TYR A 56 10.48 -9.26 -1.30
CA TYR A 56 11.01 -7.91 -1.45
C TYR A 56 11.40 -7.32 -0.10
N HIS A 57 10.46 -7.18 0.84
CA HIS A 57 10.72 -6.42 2.07
C HIS A 57 11.50 -7.18 3.15
N THR A 58 11.98 -8.38 2.84
CA THR A 58 12.92 -9.15 3.67
C THR A 58 14.38 -8.87 3.30
N GLN A 59 14.62 -8.25 2.15
CA GLN A 59 15.96 -7.92 1.66
C GLN A 59 16.28 -6.44 1.94
N LYS A 60 17.58 -6.10 1.95
CA LYS A 60 18.04 -4.73 2.08
C LYS A 60 18.16 -4.09 0.71
N PHE A 61 17.38 -3.04 0.48
CA PHE A 61 17.49 -2.19 -0.70
C PHE A 61 17.84 -0.76 -0.28
N GLY A 62 18.50 -0.01 -1.16
CA GLY A 62 18.70 1.42 -0.97
C GLY A 62 17.38 2.20 -1.06
N ALA A 63 17.31 3.39 -0.45
CA ALA A 63 16.09 4.19 -0.41
C ALA A 63 15.51 4.51 -1.80
N LYS A 64 16.37 4.76 -2.79
CA LYS A 64 15.95 5.05 -4.18
C LYS A 64 15.35 3.84 -4.91
N ALA A 65 15.49 2.61 -4.38
CA ALA A 65 14.93 1.41 -5.02
C ALA A 65 13.40 1.45 -5.10
N ILE A 66 12.73 2.26 -4.28
CA ILE A 66 11.28 2.42 -4.31
C ILE A 66 10.78 3.06 -5.62
N PHE A 67 11.66 3.69 -6.42
CA PHE A 67 11.32 4.31 -7.69
C PHE A 67 11.37 3.34 -8.88
N SER A 68 11.94 2.14 -8.68
CA SER A 68 12.11 1.14 -9.74
C SER A 68 11.07 0.03 -9.63
N SER A 69 10.73 -0.58 -10.77
CA SER A 69 9.89 -1.79 -10.79
C SER A 69 10.61 -2.97 -10.10
N PRO A 70 9.91 -3.82 -9.32
CA PRO A 70 8.47 -3.79 -9.03
C PRO A 70 8.07 -2.94 -7.81
N CYS A 71 9.04 -2.33 -7.11
CA CYS A 71 8.80 -1.56 -5.88
C CYS A 71 7.88 -0.34 -6.13
N ALA A 72 8.08 0.33 -7.27
CA ALA A 72 7.35 1.54 -7.66
C ALA A 72 5.83 1.34 -7.68
N GLU A 73 5.35 0.17 -8.10
CA GLU A 73 3.92 -0.15 -8.22
C GLU A 73 3.13 0.09 -6.92
N CYS A 74 3.78 -0.13 -5.77
CA CYS A 74 3.17 0.09 -4.47
C CYS A 74 3.61 1.40 -3.81
N HIS A 75 4.82 1.88 -4.09
CA HIS A 75 5.43 2.99 -3.38
C HIS A 75 5.21 4.36 -4.02
N VAL A 76 5.19 4.45 -5.36
CA VAL A 76 5.13 5.76 -6.06
C VAL A 76 4.24 5.79 -7.30
N ASP A 77 3.81 4.64 -7.83
CA ASP A 77 3.00 4.62 -9.05
C ASP A 77 1.55 5.04 -8.81
N ARG A 78 1.08 5.00 -7.56
CA ARG A 78 -0.29 5.38 -7.22
C ARG A 78 -0.52 6.88 -7.27
N GLY A 79 0.54 7.68 -7.15
CA GLY A 79 0.50 9.13 -7.26
C GLY A 79 0.76 9.66 -8.66
N LYS A 80 1.12 8.82 -9.64
CA LYS A 80 1.31 9.25 -11.04
C LYS A 80 0.10 10.06 -11.55
N GLY A 81 0.37 11.28 -12.02
CA GLY A 81 -0.65 12.20 -12.52
C GLY A 81 -1.53 12.87 -11.45
N LYS A 82 -1.20 12.71 -10.15
CA LYS A 82 -1.91 13.35 -9.04
C LYS A 82 -1.09 14.51 -8.47
N THR A 83 -1.78 15.42 -7.77
CA THR A 83 -1.15 16.56 -7.09
C THR A 83 -1.73 16.76 -5.69
N GLY A 84 -1.06 17.57 -4.87
CA GLY A 84 -1.51 17.99 -3.55
C GLY A 84 -1.84 16.83 -2.63
N ALA A 85 -3.03 16.88 -2.02
CA ALA A 85 -3.51 15.85 -1.10
C ALA A 85 -3.56 14.46 -1.75
N ALA A 86 -3.97 14.38 -3.02
CA ALA A 86 -4.15 13.12 -3.72
C ALA A 86 -2.81 12.42 -3.97
N LEU A 87 -1.76 13.19 -4.30
CA LEU A 87 -0.39 12.71 -4.42
C LEU A 87 0.18 12.30 -3.05
N PHE A 88 0.08 13.19 -2.06
CA PHE A 88 0.61 12.92 -0.71
C PHE A 88 0.01 11.65 -0.10
N ASN A 89 -1.31 11.47 -0.21
CA ASN A 89 -2.01 10.31 0.32
C ASN A 89 -1.65 9.01 -0.42
N ALA A 90 -1.33 9.10 -1.71
CA ALA A 90 -0.99 7.94 -2.52
C ALA A 90 0.41 7.40 -2.20
N ASP A 91 1.40 8.31 -2.11
CA ASP A 91 2.81 7.91 -2.14
C ASP A 91 3.60 8.32 -0.89
N CYS A 92 3.27 9.44 -0.24
CA CYS A 92 4.03 9.94 0.91
C CYS A 92 3.51 9.37 2.25
N LEU A 93 2.19 9.18 2.36
CA LEU A 93 1.52 8.80 3.61
C LEU A 93 1.94 7.41 4.12
N ILE A 94 2.42 6.52 3.25
CA ILE A 94 2.93 5.21 3.64
C ILE A 94 4.10 5.31 4.63
N CYS A 95 4.88 6.40 4.55
CA CYS A 95 6.01 6.70 5.43
C CYS A 95 5.69 7.82 6.43
N HIS A 96 4.78 8.74 6.10
CA HIS A 96 4.48 9.95 6.89
C HIS A 96 3.17 9.87 7.71
N ARG A 97 2.59 8.69 7.89
CA ARG A 97 1.52 8.48 8.88
C ARG A 97 2.09 8.19 10.26
N THR A 98 1.33 8.45 11.32
CA THR A 98 1.72 8.15 12.69
C THR A 98 2.19 6.70 12.85
N GLY A 99 3.33 6.50 13.54
CA GLY A 99 3.94 5.19 13.76
C GLY A 99 4.74 4.65 12.58
N LYS A 100 5.01 5.46 11.56
CA LYS A 100 5.94 5.15 10.47
C LYS A 100 7.25 5.94 10.60
N PRO A 101 8.31 5.56 9.87
CA PRO A 101 9.63 6.15 10.07
C PRO A 101 9.75 7.63 9.69
N GLY A 102 8.88 8.13 8.81
CA GLY A 102 8.86 9.55 8.44
C GLY A 102 8.14 10.39 9.48
N LYS A 103 8.47 11.69 9.54
CA LYS A 103 7.76 12.65 10.38
C LYS A 103 6.24 12.61 10.07
N PRO A 104 5.36 12.45 11.07
CA PRO A 104 3.93 12.44 10.82
C PRO A 104 3.45 13.78 10.28
N PHE A 105 2.29 13.77 9.62
CA PHE A 105 1.73 14.98 8.99
C PHE A 105 1.63 16.19 9.94
N SER A 106 1.34 15.98 11.23
CA SER A 106 1.33 17.04 12.26
C SER A 106 2.66 17.78 12.37
N ASP A 107 3.77 17.05 12.30
CA ASP A 107 5.11 17.58 12.50
C ASP A 107 5.57 18.30 11.23
N LEU A 108 5.20 17.77 10.07
CA LEU A 108 5.45 18.42 8.78
C LEU A 108 4.80 19.80 8.71
N LYS A 109 3.61 19.99 9.29
CA LYS A 109 2.97 21.33 9.34
C LYS A 109 3.80 22.36 10.10
N GLY A 110 4.53 21.94 11.12
CA GLY A 110 5.41 22.81 11.91
C GLY A 110 6.69 23.23 11.19
N MET A 111 7.05 22.55 10.09
CA MET A 111 8.27 22.84 9.33
C MET A 111 8.08 24.02 8.37
N THR A 112 9.19 24.62 7.93
CA THR A 112 9.16 25.66 6.90
C THR A 112 8.83 25.07 5.54
N GLN A 113 8.33 25.90 4.61
CA GLN A 113 8.09 25.45 3.23
C GLN A 113 9.38 24.98 2.55
N ASP A 114 10.48 25.70 2.79
CA ASP A 114 11.78 25.40 2.19
C ASP A 114 12.37 24.09 2.72
N ASP A 115 12.22 23.80 4.01
CA ASP A 115 12.67 22.51 4.58
C ASP A 115 11.90 21.34 3.97
N ILE A 116 10.57 21.45 3.86
CA ILE A 116 9.73 20.41 3.26
C ILE A 116 10.09 20.24 1.79
N ARG A 117 10.26 21.35 1.06
CA ARG A 117 10.62 21.35 -0.36
C ARG A 117 11.97 20.70 -0.56
N SER A 118 12.99 21.14 0.15
CA SER A 118 14.37 20.63 0.07
C SER A 118 14.43 19.14 0.39
N ALA A 119 13.81 18.71 1.49
CA ALA A 119 13.77 17.30 1.88
C ALA A 119 13.01 16.44 0.85
N THR A 120 11.93 16.95 0.28
CA THR A 120 11.17 16.22 -0.76
C THR A 120 11.98 16.13 -2.06
N MET A 121 12.67 17.21 -2.46
CA MET A 121 13.47 17.25 -3.68
C MET A 121 14.70 16.35 -3.60
N SER A 122 15.51 16.55 -2.56
CA SER A 122 16.86 15.97 -2.46
C SER A 122 16.94 14.77 -1.51
N GLY A 123 15.88 14.51 -0.75
CA GLY A 123 15.88 13.50 0.31
C GLY A 123 16.59 14.01 1.55
N ILE A 124 16.75 13.11 2.53
CA ILE A 124 17.48 13.42 3.76
C ILE A 124 18.66 12.45 3.88
N PRO A 125 19.91 12.92 3.73
CA PRO A 125 21.11 12.09 3.86
C PRO A 125 21.13 11.30 5.17
N GLY A 126 21.56 10.03 5.10
CA GLY A 126 21.60 9.14 6.27
C GLY A 126 20.25 8.58 6.71
N THR A 127 19.17 8.83 5.97
CA THR A 127 17.83 8.32 6.28
C THR A 127 17.27 7.46 5.14
N ILE A 128 16.06 6.92 5.34
CA ILE A 128 15.32 6.20 4.31
C ILE A 128 14.53 7.10 3.36
N MET A 129 14.57 8.42 3.52
CA MET A 129 13.82 9.36 2.67
C MET A 129 14.67 9.72 1.44
N PRO A 130 14.38 9.15 0.25
CA PRO A 130 15.10 9.50 -0.97
C PRO A 130 14.68 10.88 -1.49
N GLY A 131 15.46 11.45 -2.40
CA GLY A 131 15.02 12.60 -3.21
C GLY A 131 14.00 12.17 -4.25
N PHE A 132 12.81 12.77 -4.20
CA PHE A 132 11.70 12.47 -5.11
C PHE A 132 11.73 13.31 -6.39
N SER A 133 12.60 14.33 -6.45
CA SER A 133 12.79 15.13 -7.67
C SER A 133 13.24 14.25 -8.84
N TRP A 134 12.71 14.52 -10.03
CA TRP A 134 13.17 13.90 -11.27
C TRP A 134 14.68 14.05 -11.50
N LYS A 135 15.28 15.14 -11.03
CA LYS A 135 16.74 15.38 -11.11
C LYS A 135 17.55 14.43 -10.23
N GLU A 136 16.93 13.88 -9.18
CA GLU A 136 17.54 12.92 -8.24
C GLU A 136 17.24 11.47 -8.59
N GLY A 137 16.56 11.23 -9.72
CA GLY A 137 16.07 9.91 -10.12
C GLY A 137 14.72 9.53 -9.50
N GLY A 138 14.04 10.47 -8.85
CA GLY A 138 12.68 10.30 -8.36
C GLY A 138 11.61 10.58 -9.42
N PRO A 139 10.32 10.36 -9.12
CA PRO A 139 9.25 10.45 -10.12
C PRO A 139 8.59 11.82 -10.24
N LEU A 140 8.92 12.79 -9.37
CA LEU A 140 8.15 14.03 -9.22
C LEU A 140 8.79 15.22 -9.95
N THR A 141 7.93 16.03 -10.58
CA THR A 141 8.29 17.35 -11.10
C THR A 141 8.37 18.39 -9.98
N SER A 142 8.93 19.56 -10.27
CA SER A 142 8.91 20.70 -9.33
C SER A 142 7.48 21.10 -8.94
N ASP A 143 6.54 21.04 -9.88
CA ASP A 143 5.14 21.42 -9.66
C ASP A 143 4.41 20.41 -8.76
N ASP A 144 4.72 19.11 -8.92
CA ASP A 144 4.21 18.06 -8.04
C ASP A 144 4.67 18.29 -6.60
N ILE A 145 5.96 18.58 -6.41
CA ILE A 145 6.54 18.88 -5.10
C ILE A 145 5.87 20.13 -4.50
N ASP A 146 5.68 21.18 -5.28
CA ASP A 146 5.05 22.42 -4.82
C ASP A 146 3.58 22.24 -4.47
N SER A 147 2.90 21.34 -5.17
CA SER A 147 1.54 20.96 -4.81
C SER A 147 1.48 20.25 -3.45
N ILE A 148 2.46 19.38 -3.13
CA ILE A 148 2.57 18.70 -1.84
C ILE A 148 2.87 19.71 -0.73
N VAL A 149 3.86 20.58 -0.92
CA VAL A 149 4.24 21.62 0.06
C VAL A 149 3.05 22.50 0.39
N ARG A 150 2.33 22.99 -0.64
CA ARG A 150 1.11 23.79 -0.45
C ARG A 150 0.03 23.02 0.31
N TYR A 151 -0.17 21.73 0.00
CA TYR A 151 -1.14 20.89 0.71
C TYR A 151 -0.80 20.75 2.20
N ILE A 152 0.47 20.47 2.52
CA ILE A 152 0.92 20.33 3.92
C ILE A 152 0.69 21.63 4.69
N LYS A 153 0.96 22.80 4.09
CA LYS A 153 0.86 24.09 4.80
C LYS A 153 -0.53 24.71 4.84
N ARG A 154 -1.43 24.36 3.92
CA ARG A 154 -2.79 24.96 3.86
C ARG A 154 -3.78 24.43 4.90
N ARG A 155 -3.41 23.42 5.69
CA ARG A 155 -4.34 22.72 6.59
C ARG A 155 -3.90 22.79 8.03
#